data_AF-A0A7Z7I3J2-F1
#
_entry.id   AF-A0A7Z7I3J2-F1
#
_cell.length_a   1.000
_cell.length_b   1.000
_cell.length_c   1.000
_cell.angle_alpha   90.00
_cell.angle_beta   90.00
_cell.angle_gamma   90.00
#
_symmetry.space_group_name_H-M   'P 1'
#
loop_
_entity.id
_entity.type
_entity.pdbx_description
1 polymer ?
#
loop_
_entity_poly.entity_id
_entity_poly.type
_entity_poly.pdbx_seq_one_letter_code
_entity_poly.pdbx_strand_id
1 'polypeptide(L)'
;MKMPRLIEVARRLSACLALACALTSCGSAPAHQDAAQPGAVAVDPLPSWNDTAQKKAIVDFVRKTTTAGSADFVPPSERIAVFDDDGTLWIEQPAYVQFVFALQRLQALAPQHPEWRTQEPYRSALAGNMTGVFFKNGEANAKKLIMATHAGMSSDQFAAQARDWLASARDKRFGRTYPELVYQPMLEVLSYMRANGFKTYIVSGGGVEFMRGFADRAYGIPPEQVIGSSIKYQYTEVAGQPTLMRIGKVENVDDGPGKPATIQRVIGRRPVAAFGNSDGDLQMLRWTTSGTGARLGVIIHHTDAAREYAYDRTSKVGKLDKALDAASGNGWIVVDMKQDWNRMFPGN
;
A
#
# COMPACT_ATOMS: atom_id res chain seq x y z
N MET A 1 0.23 -13.13 -63.87
CA MET A 1 0.61 -14.52 -64.21
C MET A 1 -0.07 -15.47 -63.23
N LYS A 2 -0.47 -16.65 -63.71
CA LYS A 2 -1.54 -17.52 -63.18
C LYS A 2 -1.24 -18.18 -61.82
N MET A 3 -2.32 -18.31 -61.04
CA MET A 3 -2.68 -19.29 -59.98
C MET A 3 -2.26 -20.76 -60.30
N PRO A 4 -2.36 -21.80 -59.41
CA PRO A 4 -3.59 -22.03 -58.62
C PRO A 4 -3.58 -22.99 -57.37
N ARG A 5 -4.81 -23.15 -56.80
CA ARG A 5 -5.43 -24.33 -56.09
C ARG A 5 -5.14 -24.53 -54.58
N LEU A 6 -6.05 -24.95 -53.68
CA LEU A 6 -7.47 -25.42 -53.60
C LEU A 6 -7.69 -25.82 -52.09
N ILE A 7 -8.73 -25.50 -51.29
CA ILE A 7 -10.09 -26.10 -51.08
C ILE A 7 -10.48 -25.68 -49.63
N GLU A 8 -11.58 -24.94 -49.33
CA GLU A 8 -12.98 -25.38 -49.04
C GLU A 8 -13.12 -26.26 -47.77
N VAL A 9 -14.07 -26.14 -46.82
CA VAL A 9 -15.50 -25.75 -46.77
C VAL A 9 -15.87 -25.46 -45.29
N ALA A 10 -16.75 -24.49 -44.99
CA ALA A 10 -17.61 -24.56 -43.79
C ALA A 10 -18.81 -23.59 -43.87
N ARG A 11 -20.02 -24.10 -44.13
CA ARG A 11 -21.27 -23.43 -43.70
C ARG A 11 -22.55 -24.26 -43.90
N ARG A 12 -23.49 -24.09 -42.93
CA ARG A 12 -24.97 -24.31 -42.94
C ARG A 12 -25.45 -25.74 -42.58
N LEU A 13 -26.59 -25.99 -41.92
CA LEU A 13 -27.58 -25.31 -41.07
C LEU A 13 -28.61 -26.41 -40.66
N SER A 14 -29.47 -26.13 -39.67
CA SER A 14 -30.89 -26.59 -39.56
C SER A 14 -31.29 -27.48 -38.38
N ALA A 15 -32.58 -27.40 -38.09
CA ALA A 15 -33.23 -27.35 -36.79
C ALA A 15 -34.15 -28.57 -36.47
N CYS A 16 -34.59 -28.62 -35.20
CA CYS A 16 -35.86 -29.11 -34.63
C CYS A 16 -36.51 -30.43 -35.10
N LEU A 17 -36.79 -31.33 -34.14
CA LEU A 17 -38.16 -31.84 -33.90
C LEU A 17 -38.31 -32.48 -32.49
N ALA A 18 -39.56 -32.59 -32.04
CA ALA A 18 -40.03 -32.64 -30.66
C ALA A 18 -40.50 -34.02 -30.16
N LEU A 19 -40.82 -34.04 -28.85
CA LEU A 19 -41.97 -34.69 -28.19
C LEU A 19 -41.83 -36.13 -27.65
N ALA A 20 -41.95 -36.27 -26.32
CA ALA A 20 -42.63 -37.38 -25.65
C ALA A 20 -43.15 -36.96 -24.24
N CYS A 21 -44.48 -36.95 -24.09
CA CYS A 21 -45.26 -37.06 -22.84
C CYS A 21 -45.13 -38.50 -22.30
N ALA A 22 -45.44 -38.92 -21.07
CA ALA A 22 -45.87 -38.39 -19.77
C ALA A 22 -45.76 -39.58 -18.77
N LEU A 23 -45.76 -39.35 -17.45
CA LEU A 23 -46.66 -39.99 -16.47
C LEU A 23 -46.27 -39.65 -15.01
N THR A 24 -47.32 -39.41 -14.26
CA THR A 24 -47.44 -39.00 -12.86
C THR A 24 -47.01 -40.06 -11.84
N SER A 25 -46.40 -39.64 -10.72
CA SER A 25 -46.67 -40.28 -9.43
C SER A 25 -46.71 -39.23 -8.31
N CYS A 26 -47.82 -39.24 -7.57
CA CYS A 26 -48.01 -38.46 -6.36
C CYS A 26 -47.26 -39.13 -5.20
N GLY A 27 -46.40 -38.38 -4.53
CA GLY A 27 -45.76 -38.78 -3.27
C GLY A 27 -45.63 -37.57 -2.37
N SER A 28 -46.53 -37.45 -1.41
CA SER A 28 -46.47 -36.46 -0.32
C SER A 28 -45.27 -36.75 0.59
N ALA A 29 -44.24 -35.92 0.52
CA ALA A 29 -43.12 -35.93 1.47
C ALA A 29 -43.51 -35.22 2.78
N PRO A 30 -43.08 -35.73 3.95
CA PRO A 30 -43.35 -35.07 5.23
C PRO A 30 -42.57 -33.76 5.34
N ALA A 31 -43.21 -32.73 5.90
CA ALA A 31 -42.60 -31.45 6.17
C ALA A 31 -41.42 -31.61 7.15
N HIS A 32 -40.20 -31.42 6.65
CA HIS A 32 -39.04 -31.19 7.50
C HIS A 32 -39.22 -29.82 8.16
N GLN A 33 -39.37 -29.83 9.49
CA GLN A 33 -39.19 -28.65 10.31
C GLN A 33 -37.71 -28.29 10.26
N ASP A 34 -37.37 -27.22 9.54
CA ASP A 34 -36.06 -26.60 9.63
C ASP A 34 -35.89 -26.06 11.05
N ALA A 35 -35.16 -26.82 11.87
CA ALA A 35 -34.63 -26.34 13.12
C ALA A 35 -33.71 -25.14 12.80
N ALA A 36 -34.07 -23.96 13.30
CA ALA A 36 -33.26 -22.76 13.17
C ALA A 36 -31.84 -23.05 13.67
N GLN A 37 -30.87 -23.02 12.75
CA GLN A 37 -29.47 -23.11 13.14
C GLN A 37 -29.14 -21.90 14.03
N PRO A 38 -28.41 -22.09 15.15
CA PRO A 38 -27.94 -20.99 15.96
C PRO A 38 -27.12 -20.07 15.06
N GLY A 39 -27.55 -18.81 14.96
CA GLY A 39 -26.92 -17.81 14.10
C GLY A 39 -25.43 -17.73 14.42
N ALA A 40 -24.59 -17.97 13.40
CA ALA A 40 -23.16 -17.74 13.51
C ALA A 40 -22.95 -16.32 14.02
N VAL A 41 -22.27 -16.17 15.17
CA VAL A 41 -21.83 -14.87 15.65
C VAL A 41 -20.94 -14.30 14.55
N ALA A 42 -21.42 -13.27 13.86
CA ALA A 42 -20.62 -12.59 12.85
C ALA A 42 -19.40 -12.01 13.54
N VAL A 43 -18.23 -12.60 13.28
CA VAL A 43 -16.96 -12.11 13.80
C VAL A 43 -16.76 -10.70 13.26
N ASP A 44 -16.57 -9.73 14.15
CA ASP A 44 -16.28 -8.35 13.78
C ASP A 44 -15.02 -8.31 12.90
N PRO A 45 -15.12 -7.87 11.64
CA PRO A 45 -13.98 -7.89 10.73
C PRO A 45 -12.90 -6.86 11.11
N LEU A 46 -13.25 -5.84 11.92
CA LEU A 46 -12.38 -4.71 12.27
C LEU A 46 -12.43 -4.44 13.79
N PRO A 47 -11.99 -5.37 14.65
CA PRO A 47 -12.18 -5.28 16.10
C PRO A 47 -11.41 -4.13 16.78
N SER A 48 -10.31 -3.66 16.19
CA SER A 48 -9.55 -2.52 16.72
C SER A 48 -10.15 -1.16 16.32
N TRP A 49 -11.22 -1.17 15.51
CA TRP A 49 -12.00 0.00 15.15
C TRP A 49 -13.22 0.12 16.07
N ASN A 50 -13.43 1.31 16.63
CA ASN A 50 -14.66 1.67 17.33
C ASN A 50 -15.86 1.64 16.39
N ASP A 51 -17.07 1.55 16.94
CA ASP A 51 -18.30 1.48 16.15
C ASP A 51 -18.74 2.83 15.56
N THR A 52 -17.90 3.40 14.69
CA THR A 52 -18.09 4.72 14.08
C THR A 52 -18.60 4.63 12.64
N ALA A 53 -18.97 5.78 12.06
CA ALA A 53 -19.42 5.84 10.67
C ALA A 53 -18.30 5.43 9.70
N GLN A 54 -17.05 5.70 10.05
CA GLN A 54 -15.84 5.37 9.29
C GLN A 54 -15.69 3.85 9.14
N LYS A 55 -15.75 3.11 10.25
CA LYS A 55 -15.73 1.64 10.25
C LYS A 55 -16.87 1.08 9.40
N LYS A 56 -18.10 1.56 9.63
CA LYS A 56 -19.29 1.13 8.88
C LYS A 56 -19.12 1.34 7.38
N ALA A 57 -18.62 2.50 6.95
CA ALA A 57 -18.43 2.82 5.54
C ALA A 57 -17.37 1.94 4.85
N ILE A 58 -16.27 1.58 5.54
CA ILE A 58 -15.27 0.64 5.02
C ILE A 58 -15.89 -0.76 4.85
N VAL A 59 -16.60 -1.25 5.87
CA VAL A 59 -17.28 -2.56 5.83
C VAL A 59 -18.35 -2.61 4.75
N ASP A 60 -19.16 -1.56 4.65
CA ASP A 60 -20.22 -1.44 3.65
C ASP A 60 -19.67 -1.40 2.22
N PHE A 61 -18.57 -0.69 2.01
CA PHE A 61 -17.89 -0.67 0.71
C PHE A 61 -17.42 -2.08 0.30
N VAL A 62 -16.75 -2.81 1.19
CA VAL A 62 -16.30 -4.18 0.90
C VAL A 62 -17.51 -5.07 0.61
N ARG A 63 -18.51 -5.06 1.50
CA ARG A 63 -19.74 -5.86 1.35
C ARG A 63 -20.43 -5.61 0.00
N LYS A 64 -20.69 -4.35 -0.37
CA LYS A 64 -21.45 -4.04 -1.60
C LYS A 64 -20.67 -4.32 -2.88
N THR A 65 -19.33 -4.25 -2.84
CA THR A 65 -18.49 -4.55 -4.00
C THR A 65 -18.19 -6.03 -4.16
N THR A 66 -18.48 -6.85 -3.15
CA THR A 66 -18.20 -8.30 -3.17
C THR A 66 -19.45 -9.18 -3.19
N THR A 67 -20.61 -8.63 -2.86
CA THR A 67 -21.90 -9.35 -2.89
C THR A 67 -22.38 -9.58 -4.31
N ALA A 68 -22.53 -10.84 -4.71
CA ALA A 68 -23.05 -11.21 -6.02
C ALA A 68 -24.47 -10.64 -6.24
N GLY A 69 -24.71 -10.06 -7.42
CA GLY A 69 -25.98 -9.40 -7.75
C GLY A 69 -26.12 -7.96 -7.23
N SER A 70 -25.16 -7.45 -6.45
CA SER A 70 -25.09 -6.02 -6.11
C SER A 70 -24.89 -5.17 -7.36
N ALA A 71 -25.56 -4.03 -7.43
CA ALA A 71 -25.33 -3.04 -8.49
C ALA A 71 -23.90 -2.46 -8.46
N ASP A 72 -23.23 -2.52 -7.30
CA ASP A 72 -21.86 -2.07 -7.08
C ASP A 72 -20.84 -3.22 -7.18
N PHE A 73 -21.24 -4.42 -7.59
CA PHE A 73 -20.36 -5.58 -7.64
C PHE A 73 -19.12 -5.33 -8.51
N VAL A 74 -17.95 -5.61 -7.96
CA VAL A 74 -16.66 -5.57 -8.65
C VAL A 74 -16.17 -7.00 -8.83
N PRO A 75 -15.82 -7.45 -10.05
CA PRO A 75 -15.29 -8.78 -10.25
C PRO A 75 -13.94 -8.95 -9.52
N PRO A 76 -13.60 -10.13 -8.96
CA PRO A 76 -12.37 -10.33 -8.19
C PRO A 76 -11.09 -9.85 -8.88
N SER A 77 -11.01 -9.97 -10.21
CA SER A 77 -9.85 -9.50 -11.00
C SER A 77 -9.62 -7.98 -10.97
N GLU A 78 -10.64 -7.20 -10.59
CA GLU A 78 -10.63 -5.73 -10.57
C GLU A 78 -10.65 -5.15 -9.15
N ARG A 79 -10.73 -5.99 -8.11
CA ARG A 79 -10.71 -5.58 -6.70
C ARG A 79 -9.30 -5.18 -6.27
N ILE A 80 -8.84 -4.03 -6.72
CA ILE A 80 -7.53 -3.48 -6.35
C ILE A 80 -7.72 -2.41 -5.28
N ALA A 81 -7.04 -2.59 -4.14
CA ALA A 81 -6.92 -1.59 -3.09
C ALA A 81 -5.45 -1.17 -2.94
N VAL A 82 -5.20 0.13 -2.87
CA VAL A 82 -3.85 0.71 -2.72
C VAL A 82 -3.73 1.45 -1.40
N PHE A 83 -2.57 1.37 -0.78
CA PHE A 83 -2.27 1.94 0.54
C PHE A 83 -0.92 2.66 0.47
N ASP A 84 -0.82 3.90 0.97
CA ASP A 84 0.50 4.40 1.37
C ASP A 84 1.04 3.57 2.55
N ASP A 85 2.34 3.69 2.85
CA ASP A 85 3.01 3.01 3.95
C ASP A 85 3.25 3.95 5.14
N ASP A 86 4.19 4.89 4.99
CA ASP A 86 4.53 5.91 5.99
C ASP A 86 3.29 6.72 6.40
N GLY A 87 2.91 6.69 7.68
CA GLY A 87 1.75 7.40 8.20
C GLY A 87 0.40 6.74 7.91
N THR A 88 0.34 5.72 7.06
CA THR A 88 -0.91 5.02 6.70
C THR A 88 -0.96 3.60 7.21
N LEU A 89 0.12 2.82 7.08
CA LEU A 89 0.24 1.45 7.60
C LEU A 89 1.16 1.35 8.82
N TRP A 90 2.10 2.28 8.97
CA TRP A 90 2.96 2.39 10.14
C TRP A 90 3.31 3.85 10.46
N ILE A 91 4.04 4.01 11.56
CA ILE A 91 4.52 5.32 12.04
C ILE A 91 5.49 6.01 11.07
N GLU A 92 5.41 7.35 11.01
CA GLU A 92 6.36 8.18 10.27
C GLU A 92 6.98 9.32 11.10
N GLN A 93 6.54 9.54 12.33
CA GLN A 93 7.06 10.60 13.21
C GLN A 93 8.13 10.07 14.18
N PRO A 94 9.15 10.89 14.51
CA PRO A 94 9.37 12.28 14.09
C PRO A 94 10.07 12.43 12.72
N ALA A 95 10.37 11.31 12.05
CA ALA A 95 11.00 11.24 10.75
C ALA A 95 10.69 9.90 10.08
N TYR A 96 10.52 9.92 8.75
CA TYR A 96 10.33 8.71 7.95
C TYR A 96 11.34 7.63 8.31
N VAL A 97 10.88 6.39 8.49
CA VAL A 97 11.72 5.29 8.97
C VAL A 97 12.89 5.02 8.02
N GLN A 98 12.65 5.08 6.72
CA GLN A 98 13.71 4.95 5.72
C GLN A 98 14.76 6.07 5.84
N PHE A 99 14.36 7.28 6.22
CA PHE A 99 15.30 8.36 6.43
C PHE A 99 16.19 8.11 7.66
N VAL A 100 15.64 7.54 8.73
CA VAL A 100 16.43 7.09 9.89
C VAL A 100 17.44 6.01 9.47
N PHE A 101 17.01 5.03 8.66
CA PHE A 101 17.89 4.03 8.07
C PHE A 101 19.02 4.67 7.25
N ALA A 102 18.69 5.63 6.38
CA ALA A 102 19.68 6.34 5.57
C ALA A 102 20.72 7.09 6.43
N LEU A 103 20.31 7.75 7.51
CA LEU A 103 21.23 8.44 8.42
C LEU A 103 22.19 7.48 9.11
N GLN A 104 21.71 6.32 9.56
CA GLN A 104 22.57 5.32 10.20
C GLN A 104 23.52 4.65 9.20
N ARG A 105 23.05 4.42 7.97
CA ARG A 105 23.91 3.97 6.85
C ARG A 105 24.98 5.01 6.52
N LEU A 106 24.63 6.29 6.52
CA LEU A 106 25.58 7.38 6.30
C LEU A 106 26.71 7.34 7.33
N GLN A 107 26.38 7.17 8.61
CA GLN A 107 27.38 7.04 9.68
C GLN A 107 28.31 5.84 9.47
N ALA A 108 27.76 4.68 9.09
CA ALA A 108 28.54 3.47 8.83
C ALA A 108 29.47 3.61 7.60
N LEU A 109 29.04 4.37 6.59
CA LEU A 109 29.80 4.60 5.36
C LEU A 109 30.78 5.78 5.46
N ALA A 110 30.59 6.70 6.41
CA ALA A 110 31.42 7.91 6.55
C ALA A 110 32.95 7.67 6.57
N PRO A 111 33.50 6.59 7.18
CA PRO A 111 34.93 6.31 7.10
C PRO A 111 35.47 6.09 5.69
N GLN A 112 34.61 5.68 4.74
CA GLN A 112 34.93 5.43 3.34
C GLN A 112 34.74 6.69 2.46
N HIS A 113 34.17 7.76 3.01
CA HIS A 113 33.76 8.98 2.31
C HIS A 113 34.28 10.24 3.03
N PRO A 114 35.59 10.54 2.97
CA PRO A 114 36.17 11.69 3.65
C PRO A 114 35.56 13.03 3.20
N GLU A 115 35.07 13.13 1.97
CA GLU A 115 34.41 14.30 1.39
C GLU A 115 33.12 14.69 2.12
N TRP A 116 32.43 13.74 2.76
CA TRP A 116 31.19 13.99 3.49
C TRP A 116 31.41 14.82 4.76
N ARG A 117 32.64 14.97 5.24
CA ARG A 117 32.96 15.85 6.38
C ARG A 117 32.77 17.33 6.05
N THR A 118 32.86 17.70 4.77
CA THR A 118 32.79 19.10 4.33
C THR A 118 31.60 19.37 3.42
N GLN A 119 31.06 18.36 2.75
CA GLN A 119 30.00 18.52 1.76
C GLN A 119 28.60 18.43 2.39
N GLU A 120 27.74 19.41 2.11
CA GLU A 120 26.31 19.35 2.46
C GLU A 120 25.51 18.50 1.44
N PRO A 121 24.47 17.77 1.87
CA PRO A 121 23.91 17.73 3.24
C PRO A 121 24.58 16.72 4.19
N TYR A 122 25.63 16.00 3.73
CA TYR A 122 26.26 14.92 4.49
C TYR A 122 26.90 15.41 5.79
N ARG A 123 27.58 16.56 5.74
CA ARG A 123 28.18 17.19 6.92
C ARG A 123 27.15 17.45 8.01
N SER A 124 26.05 18.12 7.68
CA SER A 124 24.98 18.40 8.65
C SER A 124 24.35 17.11 9.19
N ALA A 125 24.14 16.11 8.33
CA ALA A 125 23.58 14.82 8.72
C ALA A 125 24.50 14.08 9.70
N LEU A 126 25.81 14.01 9.41
CA LEU A 126 26.80 13.38 10.28
C LEU A 126 26.95 14.10 11.64
N ALA A 127 26.74 15.41 11.66
CA ALA A 127 26.73 16.21 12.89
C ALA A 127 25.41 16.12 13.68
N GLY A 128 24.42 15.35 13.21
CA GLY A 128 23.08 15.30 13.83
C GLY A 128 22.28 16.60 13.70
N ASN A 129 22.73 17.55 12.86
CA ASN A 129 22.09 18.84 12.65
C ASN A 129 20.96 18.71 11.63
N MET A 130 19.80 18.20 12.07
CA MET A 130 18.65 18.00 11.19
C MET A 130 18.06 19.32 10.70
N THR A 131 18.10 20.37 11.52
CA THR A 131 17.76 21.72 11.07
C THR A 131 18.62 22.12 9.87
N GLY A 132 19.92 21.85 9.90
CA GLY A 132 20.85 22.10 8.78
C GLY A 132 20.55 21.27 7.54
N VAL A 133 20.25 19.97 7.69
CA VAL A 133 19.88 19.10 6.56
C VAL A 133 18.60 19.59 5.88
N PHE A 134 17.61 20.01 6.65
CA PHE A 134 16.31 20.44 6.13
C PHE A 134 16.23 21.95 5.83
N PHE A 135 17.27 22.73 6.16
CA PHE A 135 17.34 24.15 5.86
C PHE A 135 17.58 24.38 4.36
N LYS A 136 16.56 24.94 3.68
CA LYS A 136 16.52 25.17 2.23
C LYS A 136 16.72 23.87 1.42
N ASN A 137 15.72 23.49 0.62
CA ASN A 137 15.75 22.26 -0.21
C ASN A 137 15.79 20.95 0.60
N GLY A 138 15.13 20.89 1.76
CA GLY A 138 15.17 19.73 2.67
C GLY A 138 14.79 18.40 2.03
N GLU A 139 13.77 18.38 1.16
CA GLU A 139 13.38 17.18 0.41
C GLU A 139 14.49 16.72 -0.55
N ALA A 140 15.11 17.65 -1.29
CA ALA A 140 16.22 17.33 -2.18
C ALA A 140 17.45 16.83 -1.41
N ASN A 141 17.71 17.38 -0.21
CA ASN A 141 18.78 16.93 0.66
C ASN A 141 18.52 15.53 1.22
N ALA A 142 17.28 15.24 1.65
CA ALA A 142 16.89 13.90 2.06
C ALA A 142 17.06 12.88 0.92
N LYS A 143 16.67 13.23 -0.30
CA LYS A 143 16.89 12.41 -1.50
C LYS A 143 18.38 12.15 -1.76
N LYS A 144 19.25 13.16 -1.64
CA LYS A 144 20.71 12.97 -1.78
C LYS A 144 21.26 11.98 -0.74
N LEU A 145 20.85 12.10 0.52
CA LEU A 145 21.27 11.19 1.60
C LEU A 145 20.84 9.75 1.32
N ILE A 146 19.59 9.56 0.91
CA ILE A 146 19.06 8.24 0.54
C ILE A 146 19.85 7.68 -0.66
N MET A 147 20.02 8.44 -1.74
CA MET A 147 20.76 7.98 -2.92
C MET A 147 22.21 7.58 -2.61
N ALA A 148 22.92 8.39 -1.83
CA ALA A 148 24.32 8.13 -1.47
C ALA A 148 24.51 6.86 -0.65
N THR A 149 23.51 6.49 0.16
CA THR A 149 23.60 5.36 1.09
C THR A 149 22.97 4.07 0.55
N HIS A 150 22.20 4.16 -0.53
CA HIS A 150 21.40 3.07 -1.09
C HIS A 150 21.89 2.55 -2.46
N ALA A 151 22.87 3.21 -3.07
CA ALA A 151 23.44 2.85 -4.37
C ALA A 151 24.83 2.19 -4.24
N GLY A 152 25.35 1.66 -5.35
CA GLY A 152 26.69 1.07 -5.42
C GLY A 152 26.79 -0.37 -4.90
N MET A 153 25.66 -1.02 -4.66
CA MET A 153 25.57 -2.41 -4.18
C MET A 153 24.54 -3.20 -4.99
N SER A 154 24.55 -4.53 -4.86
CA SER A 154 23.51 -5.36 -5.48
C SER A 154 22.16 -5.16 -4.80
N SER A 155 21.09 -5.50 -5.51
CA SER A 155 19.73 -5.46 -4.96
C SER A 155 19.58 -6.40 -3.76
N ASP A 156 20.19 -7.58 -3.82
CA ASP A 156 20.17 -8.56 -2.72
C ASP A 156 20.92 -8.06 -1.49
N GLN A 157 22.08 -7.42 -1.68
CA GLN A 157 22.85 -6.82 -0.60
C GLN A 157 22.06 -5.70 0.09
N PHE A 158 21.41 -4.83 -0.68
CA PHE A 158 20.57 -3.79 -0.13
C PHE A 158 19.39 -4.37 0.65
N ALA A 159 18.70 -5.36 0.09
CA ALA A 159 17.58 -6.00 0.74
C ALA A 159 17.98 -6.69 2.06
N ALA A 160 19.15 -7.34 2.10
CA ALA A 160 19.69 -7.90 3.33
C ALA A 160 19.96 -6.82 4.39
N GLN A 161 20.63 -5.73 4.01
CA GLN A 161 20.90 -4.62 4.92
C GLN A 161 19.63 -3.98 5.48
N ALA A 162 18.60 -3.80 4.65
CA ALA A 162 17.32 -3.27 5.09
C ALA A 162 16.64 -4.23 6.10
N ARG A 163 16.63 -5.54 5.81
CA ARG A 163 16.08 -6.56 6.72
C ARG A 163 16.80 -6.59 8.06
N ASP A 164 18.12 -6.62 8.05
CA ASP A 164 18.94 -6.70 9.28
C ASP A 164 18.74 -5.45 10.16
N TRP A 165 18.64 -4.29 9.51
CA TRP A 165 18.34 -3.05 10.21
C TRP A 165 16.94 -3.07 10.81
N LEU A 166 15.91 -3.44 10.03
CA LEU A 166 14.51 -3.49 10.51
C LEU A 166 14.31 -4.50 11.65
N ALA A 167 15.12 -5.56 11.71
CA ALA A 167 15.06 -6.56 12.78
C ALA A 167 15.55 -6.05 14.15
N SER A 168 16.33 -4.97 14.19
CA SER A 168 17.00 -4.51 15.41
C SER A 168 16.81 -3.03 15.74
N ALA A 169 16.56 -2.19 14.74
CA ALA A 169 16.38 -0.76 14.90
C ALA A 169 15.08 -0.46 15.65
N ARG A 170 15.20 0.30 16.73
CA ARG A 170 14.10 0.67 17.61
C ARG A 170 13.78 2.14 17.51
N ASP A 171 12.48 2.44 17.54
CA ASP A 171 12.02 3.81 17.76
C ASP A 171 12.36 4.27 19.18
N LYS A 172 12.73 5.55 19.31
CA LYS A 172 13.17 6.13 20.59
C LYS A 172 12.02 6.35 21.57
N ARG A 173 10.84 6.71 21.08
CA ARG A 173 9.67 7.01 21.92
C ARG A 173 9.02 5.72 22.42
N PHE A 174 8.84 4.74 21.54
CA PHE A 174 8.12 3.51 21.86
C PHE A 174 9.01 2.36 22.34
N GLY A 175 10.33 2.44 22.10
CA GLY A 175 11.26 1.37 22.48
C GLY A 175 11.03 0.05 21.75
N ARG A 176 10.26 0.07 20.66
CA ARG A 176 9.86 -1.08 19.83
C ARG A 176 10.58 -1.02 18.49
N THR A 177 10.78 -2.17 17.85
CA THR A 177 11.30 -2.19 16.48
C THR A 177 10.30 -1.56 15.52
N TYR A 178 10.77 -0.96 14.42
CA TYR A 178 9.87 -0.27 13.49
C TYR A 178 8.76 -1.18 12.93
N PRO A 179 9.00 -2.47 12.57
CA PRO A 179 7.92 -3.38 12.17
C PRO A 179 6.90 -3.70 13.26
N GLU A 180 7.20 -3.43 14.54
CA GLU A 180 6.23 -3.52 15.62
C GLU A 180 5.34 -2.26 15.74
N LEU A 181 5.64 -1.18 15.02
CA LEU A 181 4.92 0.10 15.03
C LEU A 181 3.99 0.27 13.82
N VAL A 182 3.54 -0.86 13.27
CA VAL A 182 2.44 -0.92 12.30
C VAL A 182 1.09 -0.69 12.99
N TYR A 183 0.12 -0.12 12.29
CA TYR A 183 -1.20 0.13 12.86
C TYR A 183 -2.07 -1.12 12.81
N GLN A 184 -2.40 -1.65 14.00
CA GLN A 184 -3.27 -2.82 14.14
C GLN A 184 -4.63 -2.66 13.41
N PRO A 185 -5.34 -1.52 13.49
CA PRO A 185 -6.58 -1.31 12.74
C PRO A 185 -6.39 -1.45 11.22
N MET A 186 -5.22 -1.09 10.69
CA MET A 186 -4.93 -1.19 9.26
C MET A 186 -4.50 -2.60 8.85
N LEU A 187 -3.86 -3.37 9.72
CA LEU A 187 -3.66 -4.80 9.51
C LEU A 187 -5.00 -5.54 9.35
N GLU A 188 -6.01 -5.14 10.13
CA GLU A 188 -7.37 -5.69 10.04
C GLU A 188 -8.04 -5.31 8.72
N VAL A 189 -7.94 -4.05 8.26
CA VAL A 189 -8.44 -3.63 6.93
C VAL A 189 -7.78 -4.45 5.81
N LEU A 190 -6.46 -4.58 5.84
CA LEU A 190 -5.70 -5.37 4.87
C LEU A 190 -6.18 -6.84 4.83
N SER A 191 -6.30 -7.47 6.00
CA SER A 191 -6.78 -8.85 6.14
C SER A 191 -8.22 -9.00 5.64
N TYR A 192 -9.12 -8.10 6.05
CA TYR A 192 -10.52 -8.13 5.67
C TYR A 192 -10.70 -7.94 4.15
N MET A 193 -9.97 -7.01 3.54
CA MET A 193 -10.00 -6.82 2.08
C MET A 193 -9.52 -8.07 1.34
N ARG A 194 -8.39 -8.67 1.75
CA ARG A 194 -7.89 -9.92 1.13
C ARG A 194 -8.86 -11.08 1.28
N ALA A 195 -9.45 -11.25 2.46
CA ALA A 195 -10.48 -12.27 2.70
C ALA A 195 -11.70 -12.13 1.78
N ASN A 196 -11.94 -10.92 1.25
CA ASN A 196 -13.00 -10.62 0.29
C ASN A 196 -12.51 -10.53 -1.18
N GLY A 197 -11.32 -11.05 -1.46
CA GLY A 197 -10.78 -11.17 -2.81
C GLY A 197 -10.18 -9.89 -3.39
N PHE A 198 -9.85 -8.90 -2.55
CA PHE A 198 -9.05 -7.77 -2.98
C PHE A 198 -7.57 -8.13 -3.07
N LYS A 199 -6.88 -7.51 -4.02
CA LYS A 199 -5.42 -7.42 -4.06
C LYS A 199 -5.00 -6.12 -3.38
N THR A 200 -4.16 -6.22 -2.36
CA THR A 200 -3.72 -5.09 -1.53
C THR A 200 -2.30 -4.69 -1.92
N TYR A 201 -2.15 -3.50 -2.50
CA TYR A 201 -0.85 -2.97 -2.94
C TYR A 201 -0.38 -1.84 -2.03
N ILE A 202 0.93 -1.77 -1.80
CA ILE A 202 1.57 -0.56 -1.25
C ILE A 202 1.91 0.37 -2.42
N VAL A 203 1.67 1.68 -2.25
CA VAL A 203 2.03 2.75 -3.19
C VAL A 203 2.57 3.93 -2.38
N SER A 204 3.90 4.01 -2.26
CA SER A 204 4.55 4.94 -1.33
C SER A 204 5.70 5.72 -1.93
N GLY A 205 5.88 6.95 -1.44
CA GLY A 205 7.06 7.76 -1.73
C GLY A 205 8.37 7.11 -1.25
N GLY A 206 8.29 6.19 -0.28
CA GLY A 206 9.41 5.40 0.22
C GLY A 206 10.07 4.51 -0.85
N GLY A 207 11.30 4.10 -0.58
CA GLY A 207 12.08 3.25 -1.49
C GLY A 207 11.51 1.84 -1.58
N VAL A 208 11.18 1.38 -2.79
CA VAL A 208 10.54 0.08 -3.03
C VAL A 208 11.30 -1.09 -2.40
N GLU A 209 12.63 -1.13 -2.51
CA GLU A 209 13.44 -2.22 -1.92
C GLU A 209 13.54 -2.15 -0.40
N PHE A 210 13.37 -0.98 0.20
CA PHE A 210 13.34 -0.85 1.65
C PHE A 210 12.05 -1.46 2.19
N MET A 211 10.91 -1.11 1.58
CA MET A 211 9.59 -1.66 1.94
C MET A 211 9.49 -3.16 1.69
N ARG A 212 10.02 -3.66 0.56
CA ARG A 212 10.11 -5.11 0.29
C ARG A 212 10.87 -5.88 1.36
N GLY A 213 11.73 -5.23 2.12
CA GLY A 213 12.45 -5.83 3.25
C GLY A 213 11.53 -6.29 4.39
N PHE A 214 10.31 -5.76 4.52
CA PHE A 214 9.42 -6.11 5.64
C PHE A 214 7.94 -6.28 5.30
N ALA A 215 7.46 -5.71 4.20
CA ALA A 215 6.04 -5.62 3.88
C ALA A 215 5.31 -6.98 3.88
N ASP A 216 5.95 -8.05 3.39
CA ASP A 216 5.33 -9.37 3.37
C ASP A 216 5.07 -9.89 4.80
N ARG A 217 6.10 -9.83 5.66
CA ARG A 217 5.98 -10.27 7.05
C ARG A 217 5.07 -9.38 7.88
N ALA A 218 5.11 -8.07 7.67
CA ALA A 218 4.37 -7.10 8.48
C ALA A 218 2.90 -6.97 8.05
N TYR A 219 2.64 -7.01 6.74
CA TYR A 219 1.33 -6.66 6.16
C TYR A 219 0.66 -7.80 5.40
N GLY A 220 1.40 -8.88 5.09
CA GLY A 220 0.95 -9.92 4.15
C GLY A 220 0.86 -9.41 2.71
N ILE A 221 1.73 -8.45 2.34
CA ILE A 221 1.80 -7.88 0.99
C ILE A 221 3.11 -8.35 0.33
N PRO A 222 3.05 -9.22 -0.70
CA PRO A 222 4.25 -9.78 -1.30
C PRO A 222 5.01 -8.75 -2.16
N PRO A 223 6.29 -8.98 -2.47
CA PRO A 223 7.17 -7.98 -3.11
C PRO A 223 6.66 -7.40 -4.45
N GLU A 224 5.93 -8.19 -5.24
CA GLU A 224 5.31 -7.77 -6.51
C GLU A 224 4.08 -6.86 -6.33
N GLN A 225 3.56 -6.75 -5.11
CA GLN A 225 2.50 -5.82 -4.72
C GLN A 225 3.01 -4.61 -3.95
N VAL A 226 4.34 -4.44 -3.85
CA VAL A 226 4.98 -3.26 -3.26
C VAL A 226 5.44 -2.33 -4.37
N ILE A 227 4.88 -1.12 -4.39
CA ILE A 227 5.20 -0.05 -5.33
C ILE A 227 5.77 1.11 -4.53
N GLY A 228 6.90 1.65 -5.00
CA GLY A 228 7.45 2.87 -4.44
C GLY A 228 8.51 3.52 -5.30
N SER A 229 9.17 4.53 -4.74
CA SER A 229 10.29 5.21 -5.39
C SER A 229 11.45 4.24 -5.65
N SER A 230 12.12 4.41 -6.78
CA SER A 230 13.19 3.50 -7.20
C SER A 230 14.36 4.23 -7.85
N ILE A 231 15.52 3.58 -7.77
CA ILE A 231 16.72 3.95 -8.52
C ILE A 231 16.93 2.97 -9.66
N LYS A 232 17.78 3.32 -10.62
CA LYS A 232 18.09 2.46 -11.77
C LYS A 232 18.75 1.16 -11.32
N TYR A 233 18.32 0.07 -11.92
CA TYR A 233 19.02 -1.21 -11.86
C TYR A 233 19.86 -1.39 -13.12
N GLN A 234 21.04 -1.99 -12.98
CA GLN A 234 21.90 -2.38 -14.08
C GLN A 234 22.26 -3.86 -13.93
N TYR A 235 21.96 -4.64 -14.97
CA TYR A 235 22.46 -5.99 -15.08
C TYR A 235 23.97 -5.98 -15.33
N THR A 236 24.70 -6.80 -14.58
CA THR A 236 26.13 -7.02 -14.75
C THR A 236 26.51 -8.42 -14.27
N GLU A 237 27.77 -8.79 -14.45
CA GLU A 237 28.34 -10.00 -13.87
C GLU A 237 29.43 -9.62 -12.86
N VAL A 238 29.27 -10.04 -11.61
CA VAL A 238 30.27 -9.85 -10.54
C VAL A 238 30.85 -11.21 -10.20
N ALA A 239 32.15 -11.40 -10.39
CA ALA A 239 32.82 -12.69 -10.19
C ALA A 239 32.14 -13.86 -10.95
N GLY A 240 31.66 -13.59 -12.17
CA GLY A 240 30.97 -14.57 -13.02
C GLY A 240 29.52 -14.88 -12.61
N GLN A 241 28.94 -14.13 -11.66
CA GLN A 241 27.55 -14.31 -11.23
C GLN A 241 26.65 -13.16 -11.75
N PRO A 242 25.52 -13.48 -12.42
CA PRO A 242 24.51 -12.49 -12.81
C PRO A 242 24.03 -11.68 -11.61
N THR A 243 24.17 -10.37 -11.67
CA THR A 243 23.89 -9.46 -10.56
C THR A 243 23.13 -8.22 -11.02
N LEU A 244 22.11 -7.82 -10.28
CA LEU A 244 21.43 -6.54 -10.48
C LEU A 244 22.00 -5.49 -9.53
N MET A 245 22.81 -4.58 -10.09
CA MET A 245 23.42 -3.47 -9.37
C MET A 245 22.48 -2.27 -9.27
N ARG A 246 22.47 -1.64 -8.11
CA ARG A 246 21.72 -0.41 -7.82
C ARG A 246 22.57 0.80 -8.17
N ILE A 247 22.17 1.55 -9.21
CA ILE A 247 22.92 2.70 -9.72
C ILE A 247 22.40 3.98 -9.08
N GLY A 248 23.30 4.91 -8.74
CA GLY A 248 23.00 6.21 -8.11
C GLY A 248 22.25 7.20 -9.02
N LYS A 249 21.19 6.76 -9.68
CA LYS A 249 20.33 7.53 -10.56
C LYS A 249 18.87 7.17 -10.28
N VAL A 250 18.03 8.18 -10.04
CA VAL A 250 16.59 7.98 -9.84
C VAL A 250 15.97 7.41 -11.11
N GLU A 251 15.13 6.38 -10.95
CA GLU A 251 14.30 5.81 -12.01
C GLU A 251 12.87 6.33 -11.91
N ASN A 252 12.30 6.33 -10.70
CA ASN A 252 10.93 6.76 -10.44
C ASN A 252 10.80 7.40 -9.06
N VAL A 253 9.97 8.44 -8.95
CA VAL A 253 9.52 9.01 -7.67
C VAL A 253 8.04 8.75 -7.55
N ASP A 254 7.66 7.93 -6.58
CA ASP A 254 6.28 7.46 -6.40
C ASP A 254 5.51 8.26 -5.35
N ASP A 255 5.47 9.58 -5.55
CA ASP A 255 4.81 10.50 -4.62
C ASP A 255 4.00 11.57 -5.36
N GLY A 256 2.93 12.07 -4.74
CA GLY A 256 2.02 13.04 -5.33
C GLY A 256 1.48 12.57 -6.69
N PRO A 257 1.64 13.37 -7.77
CA PRO A 257 1.27 12.96 -9.13
C PRO A 257 1.98 11.69 -9.64
N GLY A 258 3.11 11.30 -9.04
CA GLY A 258 3.83 10.07 -9.35
C GLY A 258 3.03 8.81 -9.02
N LYS A 259 2.28 8.79 -7.91
CA LYS A 259 1.50 7.64 -7.46
C LYS A 259 0.53 7.09 -8.53
N PRO A 260 -0.41 7.88 -9.09
CA PRO A 260 -1.30 7.36 -10.14
C PRO A 260 -0.55 6.94 -11.41
N ALA A 261 0.55 7.60 -11.77
CA ALA A 261 1.36 7.23 -12.93
C ALA A 261 2.04 5.86 -12.72
N THR A 262 2.59 5.61 -11.53
CA THR A 262 3.21 4.32 -11.20
C THR A 262 2.17 3.21 -11.07
N ILE A 263 1.01 3.48 -10.46
CA ILE A 263 -0.11 2.52 -10.42
C ILE A 263 -0.48 2.08 -11.84
N GLN A 264 -0.67 3.04 -12.76
CA GLN A 264 -0.99 2.71 -14.15
C GLN A 264 0.14 1.91 -14.82
N ARG A 265 1.40 2.22 -14.53
CA ARG A 265 2.56 1.53 -15.10
C ARG A 265 2.72 0.09 -14.60
N VAL A 266 2.47 -0.15 -13.31
CA VAL A 266 2.74 -1.45 -12.66
C VAL A 266 1.50 -2.35 -12.66
N ILE A 267 0.35 -1.81 -12.28
CA ILE A 267 -0.90 -2.58 -12.11
C ILE A 267 -1.71 -2.57 -13.42
N GLY A 268 -1.63 -1.49 -14.20
CA GLY A 268 -2.39 -1.33 -15.44
C GLY A 268 -3.89 -1.14 -15.22
N ARG A 269 -4.33 -0.91 -13.97
CA ARG A 269 -5.74 -0.77 -13.58
C ARG A 269 -5.89 0.35 -12.56
N ARG A 270 -7.00 1.07 -12.66
CA ARG A 270 -7.41 2.03 -11.62
C ARG A 270 -7.90 1.25 -10.40
N PRO A 271 -7.39 1.54 -9.18
CA PRO A 271 -7.91 0.98 -7.95
C PRO A 271 -9.38 1.31 -7.73
N VAL A 272 -10.04 0.51 -6.91
CA VAL A 272 -11.40 0.80 -6.43
C VAL A 272 -11.39 1.39 -5.02
N ALA A 273 -10.30 1.19 -4.27
CA ALA A 273 -10.07 1.75 -2.95
C ALA A 273 -8.65 2.30 -2.81
N ALA A 274 -8.50 3.45 -2.16
CA ALA A 274 -7.21 4.05 -1.84
C ALA A 274 -7.18 4.57 -0.39
N PHE A 275 -6.07 4.32 0.29
CA PHE A 275 -5.79 4.74 1.66
C PHE A 275 -4.49 5.55 1.67
N GLY A 276 -4.53 6.70 2.32
CA GLY A 276 -3.37 7.57 2.51
C GLY A 276 -3.50 8.39 3.79
N ASN A 277 -2.56 9.29 4.04
CA ASN A 277 -2.60 10.16 5.21
C ASN A 277 -2.05 11.57 4.96
N SER A 278 -1.53 11.86 3.77
CA SER A 278 -0.82 13.11 3.50
C SER A 278 -1.24 13.77 2.18
N ASP A 279 -0.76 15.00 1.95
CA ASP A 279 -0.91 15.69 0.67
C ASP A 279 -0.22 14.96 -0.50
N GLY A 280 0.75 14.07 -0.21
CA GLY A 280 1.37 13.17 -1.18
C GLY A 280 0.39 12.13 -1.76
N ASP A 281 -0.71 11.87 -1.06
CA ASP A 281 -1.74 10.91 -1.49
C ASP A 281 -2.87 11.54 -2.30
N LEU A 282 -2.92 12.88 -2.36
CA LEU A 282 -4.04 13.62 -2.94
C LEU A 282 -4.40 13.12 -4.34
N GLN A 283 -3.42 12.95 -5.22
CA GLN A 283 -3.65 12.52 -6.60
C GLN A 283 -4.00 11.03 -6.69
N MET A 284 -3.44 10.18 -5.81
CA MET A 284 -3.81 8.76 -5.74
C MET A 284 -5.27 8.58 -5.32
N LEU A 285 -5.67 9.27 -4.23
CA LEU A 285 -7.04 9.30 -3.73
C LEU A 285 -7.99 9.84 -4.80
N ARG A 286 -7.68 11.00 -5.38
CA ARG A 286 -8.55 11.62 -6.39
C ARG A 286 -8.68 10.79 -7.64
N TRP A 287 -7.59 10.24 -8.16
CA TRP A 287 -7.65 9.39 -9.34
C TRP A 287 -8.47 8.13 -9.06
N THR A 288 -8.27 7.48 -7.92
CA THR A 288 -9.05 6.30 -7.52
C THR A 288 -10.55 6.61 -7.42
N THR A 289 -10.92 7.67 -6.69
CA THR A 289 -12.34 7.99 -6.42
C THR A 289 -13.07 8.68 -7.57
N SER A 290 -12.37 9.12 -8.61
CA SER A 290 -12.99 9.65 -9.83
C SER A 290 -13.39 8.56 -10.84
N GLY A 291 -13.21 7.28 -10.51
CA GLY A 291 -13.64 6.16 -11.35
C GLY A 291 -15.16 5.93 -11.32
N THR A 292 -15.67 5.11 -12.23
CA THR A 292 -17.09 4.73 -12.30
C THR A 292 -17.47 3.63 -11.31
N GLY A 293 -18.70 3.66 -10.79
CA GLY A 293 -19.18 2.70 -9.79
C GLY A 293 -18.67 3.01 -8.38
N ALA A 294 -18.91 2.11 -7.43
CA ALA A 294 -18.47 2.31 -6.04
C ALA A 294 -16.96 2.54 -5.93
N ARG A 295 -16.58 3.61 -5.24
CA ARG A 295 -15.18 3.92 -4.90
C ARG A 295 -15.02 4.29 -3.44
N LEU A 296 -13.82 4.01 -2.92
CA LEU A 296 -13.45 4.32 -1.54
C LEU A 296 -12.15 5.13 -1.52
N GLY A 297 -12.17 6.27 -0.85
CA GLY A 297 -10.97 7.04 -0.49
C GLY A 297 -10.96 7.25 1.01
N VAL A 298 -9.84 6.95 1.66
CA VAL A 298 -9.69 7.06 3.12
C VAL A 298 -8.41 7.82 3.44
N ILE A 299 -8.52 8.78 4.36
CA ILE A 299 -7.42 9.53 4.94
C ILE A 299 -7.30 9.15 6.42
N ILE A 300 -6.12 8.73 6.84
CA ILE A 300 -5.77 8.54 8.25
C ILE A 300 -5.35 9.91 8.81
N HIS A 301 -6.14 10.46 9.74
CA HIS A 301 -5.83 11.72 10.42
C HIS A 301 -5.24 11.44 11.80
N HIS A 302 -3.98 11.80 11.96
CA HIS A 302 -3.19 11.64 13.17
C HIS A 302 -3.60 12.66 14.23
N THR A 303 -4.54 12.28 15.09
CA THR A 303 -5.16 13.14 16.12
C THR A 303 -4.81 12.74 17.56
N ASP A 304 -4.02 11.68 17.75
CA ASP A 304 -3.79 11.06 19.05
C ASP A 304 -2.35 11.20 19.55
N ALA A 305 -2.04 12.36 20.13
CA ALA A 305 -0.71 12.62 20.71
C ALA A 305 -0.35 11.71 21.90
N ALA A 306 -1.32 11.04 22.53
CA ALA A 306 -1.08 10.22 23.71
C ALA A 306 -0.61 8.82 23.32
N ARG A 307 -1.32 8.17 22.40
CA ARG A 307 -1.03 6.79 21.95
C ARG A 307 -0.12 6.74 20.72
N GLU A 308 -0.12 7.81 19.92
CA GLU A 308 0.70 8.04 18.72
C GLU A 308 1.18 9.50 18.76
N TYR A 309 1.23 10.20 17.64
CA TYR A 309 1.47 11.63 17.49
C TYR A 309 0.17 12.32 17.03
N ALA A 310 0.12 13.64 17.16
CA ALA A 310 -0.94 14.45 16.57
C ALA A 310 -0.31 15.48 15.64
N TYR A 311 -0.65 15.42 14.35
CA TYR A 311 -0.05 16.26 13.33
C TYR A 311 -0.89 16.30 12.04
N ASP A 312 -0.85 17.43 11.34
CA ASP A 312 -1.47 17.59 10.03
C ASP A 312 -0.81 18.72 9.21
N ARG A 313 -1.38 19.94 9.21
CA ARG A 313 -1.10 21.04 8.28
C ARG A 313 0.27 21.68 8.44
N THR A 314 0.79 21.68 9.67
CA THR A 314 2.09 22.28 10.01
C THR A 314 3.21 21.24 10.08
N SER A 315 2.89 19.96 9.88
CA SER A 315 3.89 18.91 9.95
C SER A 315 4.92 19.05 8.82
N LYS A 316 6.17 18.69 9.11
CA LYS A 316 7.23 18.58 8.09
C LYS A 316 7.34 17.18 7.50
N VAL A 317 6.69 16.21 8.13
CA VAL A 317 6.68 14.79 7.79
C VAL A 317 5.21 14.36 7.78
N GLY A 318 4.74 13.81 6.66
CA GLY A 318 3.33 13.43 6.53
C GLY A 318 2.36 14.62 6.59
N LYS A 319 2.73 15.75 5.96
CA LYS A 319 1.87 16.95 5.97
C LYS A 319 0.51 16.62 5.35
N LEU A 320 -0.56 16.90 6.09
CA LEU A 320 -1.94 16.73 5.67
C LEU A 320 -2.66 18.09 5.72
N ASP A 321 -2.94 18.68 4.55
CA ASP A 321 -3.49 20.04 4.45
C ASP A 321 -4.49 20.12 3.31
N LYS A 322 -4.00 20.03 2.07
CA LYS A 322 -4.84 20.06 0.87
C LYS A 322 -5.71 18.82 0.72
N ALA A 323 -5.18 17.65 1.05
CA ALA A 323 -5.95 16.41 0.99
C ALA A 323 -7.08 16.39 2.03
N LEU A 324 -6.85 16.99 3.19
CA LEU A 324 -7.89 17.16 4.23
C LEU A 324 -9.00 18.10 3.75
N ASP A 325 -8.65 19.25 3.17
CA ASP A 325 -9.64 20.19 2.61
C ASP A 325 -10.44 19.56 1.47
N ALA A 326 -9.79 18.73 0.65
CA ALA A 326 -10.43 18.04 -0.45
C ALA A 326 -11.37 16.91 -0.01
N ALA A 327 -11.23 16.37 1.21
CA ALA A 327 -11.89 15.13 1.61
C ALA A 327 -13.42 15.17 1.45
N SER A 328 -14.08 16.18 2.03
CA SER A 328 -15.55 16.29 1.99
C SER A 328 -16.08 16.40 0.56
N GLY A 329 -15.49 17.27 -0.27
CA GLY A 329 -15.91 17.47 -1.66
C GLY A 329 -15.67 16.26 -2.57
N ASN A 330 -14.82 15.33 -2.14
CA ASN A 330 -14.50 14.11 -2.88
C ASN A 330 -15.12 12.84 -2.27
N GLY A 331 -15.91 12.98 -1.20
CA GLY A 331 -16.51 11.86 -0.49
C GLY A 331 -15.47 10.95 0.20
N TRP A 332 -14.29 11.47 0.53
CA TRP A 332 -13.28 10.70 1.24
C TRP A 332 -13.63 10.61 2.73
N ILE A 333 -13.40 9.44 3.29
CA ILE A 333 -13.54 9.18 4.71
C ILE A 333 -12.29 9.73 5.41
N VAL A 334 -12.48 10.57 6.42
CA VAL A 334 -11.40 10.98 7.32
C VAL A 334 -11.53 10.18 8.61
N VAL A 335 -10.50 9.40 8.90
CA VAL A 335 -10.38 8.58 10.11
C VAL A 335 -9.68 9.40 11.18
N ASP A 336 -10.37 9.70 12.26
CA ASP A 336 -9.79 10.33 13.44
C ASP A 336 -9.16 9.22 14.30
N MET A 337 -7.83 9.08 14.28
CA MET A 337 -7.16 7.98 14.99
C MET A 337 -7.53 7.91 16.48
N LYS A 338 -7.72 9.06 17.12
CA LYS A 338 -8.09 9.12 18.54
C LYS A 338 -9.48 8.54 18.79
N GLN A 339 -10.45 8.84 17.93
CA GLN A 339 -11.85 8.46 18.12
C GLN A 339 -12.20 7.12 17.48
N ASP A 340 -11.62 6.82 16.33
CA ASP A 340 -12.00 5.67 15.51
C ASP A 340 -11.24 4.40 15.88
N TRP A 341 -10.05 4.50 16.48
CA TRP A 341 -9.24 3.35 16.83
C TRP A 341 -9.17 3.15 18.34
N ASN A 342 -9.55 1.95 18.82
CA ASN A 342 -9.39 1.57 20.23
C ASN A 342 -8.02 0.97 20.54
N ARG A 343 -7.26 0.55 19.51
CA ARG A 343 -5.90 0.05 19.61
C ARG A 343 -5.03 0.67 18.52
N MET A 344 -3.79 1.03 18.85
CA MET A 344 -2.82 1.58 17.89
C MET A 344 -1.95 0.48 17.29
N PHE A 345 -1.07 -0.11 18.10
CA PHE A 345 -0.09 -1.10 17.66
C PHE A 345 -0.47 -2.52 18.11
N PRO A 346 -0.01 -3.58 17.42
CA PRO A 346 -0.19 -4.96 17.88
C PRO A 346 0.45 -5.19 19.26
N GLY A 347 -0.08 -6.17 20.01
CA GLY A 347 0.52 -6.59 21.29
C GLY A 347 0.35 -5.62 22.46
N ASN A 348 -0.53 -4.62 22.31
CA ASN A 348 -0.93 -3.69 23.38
C ASN A 348 -2.33 -4.01 23.93
#